data_AF-A0A7C7UVX4-F1
#
_entry.id   AF-A0A7C7UVX4-F1
#
_cell.length_a   1.000
_cell.length_b   1.000
_cell.length_c   1.000
_cell.angle_alpha   90.00
_cell.angle_beta   90.00
_cell.angle_gamma   90.00
#
_symmetry.space_group_name_H-M   'P 1'
#
loop_
_entity.id
_entity.type
_entity.pdbx_description
1 polymer ?
#
loop_
_entity_poly.entity_id
_entity_poly.type
_entity_poly.pdbx_seq_one_letter_code
_entity_poly.pdbx_strand_id
1 'polypeptide(L)'
;MIRSATILGCAGLALTPDERAFFWRAQPWGFILFARNVQDATQLTALTADLRDAVGYDAPILIDQEGGRVQRMRGPVWRQWHPPLDQMARAGVAGGARAMALRYRLIADELRAVGIDVNCAPIADVARADTHPFLRNRLYGTDP
;
A
#
# COMPACT_ATOMS: atom_id res chain seq x y z
N MET A 1 -20.24 -8.00 17.74
CA MET A 1 -20.43 -8.68 16.44
C MET A 1 -19.19 -9.50 16.12
N ILE A 2 -19.34 -10.60 15.40
CA ILE A 2 -18.20 -11.39 14.91
C ILE A 2 -17.68 -10.69 13.65
N ARG A 3 -16.36 -10.45 13.58
CA ARG A 3 -15.70 -9.92 12.38
C ARG A 3 -15.62 -11.02 11.31
N SER A 4 -15.91 -10.69 10.07
CA SER A 4 -15.72 -11.59 8.94
C SER A 4 -14.23 -11.67 8.55
N ALA A 5 -13.82 -12.81 8.01
CA ALA A 5 -12.44 -13.06 7.57
C ALA A 5 -12.16 -12.46 6.18
N THR A 6 -12.59 -11.21 5.95
CA THR A 6 -12.46 -10.53 4.65
C THR A 6 -11.68 -9.23 4.78
N ILE A 7 -10.92 -8.88 3.74
CA ILE A 7 -10.37 -7.55 3.51
C ILE A 7 -11.12 -6.94 2.33
N LEU A 8 -11.74 -5.78 2.52
CA LEU A 8 -12.60 -5.16 1.51
C LEU A 8 -12.03 -3.82 1.03
N GLY A 9 -12.38 -3.40 -0.18
CA GLY A 9 -12.06 -2.07 -0.69
C GLY A 9 -13.32 -1.21 -0.82
N CYS A 10 -13.14 0.11 -0.93
CA CYS A 10 -14.21 1.04 -1.28
C CYS A 10 -14.09 1.50 -2.74
N ALA A 11 -15.17 2.04 -3.27
CA ALA A 11 -15.30 2.41 -4.67
C ALA A 11 -14.51 3.68 -5.02
N GLY A 12 -14.51 4.70 -4.15
CA GLY A 12 -14.00 6.03 -4.47
C GLY A 12 -13.22 6.71 -3.36
N LEU A 13 -13.25 8.04 -3.38
CA LEU A 13 -12.48 8.94 -2.50
C LEU A 13 -13.16 9.21 -1.15
N ALA A 14 -14.44 8.86 -1.02
CA ALA A 14 -15.22 8.99 0.21
C ALA A 14 -16.23 7.85 0.26
N LEU A 15 -16.65 7.47 1.47
CA LEU A 15 -17.68 6.45 1.62
C LEU A 15 -19.06 7.03 1.33
N THR A 16 -19.81 6.32 0.50
CA THR A 16 -21.25 6.56 0.36
C THR A 16 -22.02 6.04 1.59
N PRO A 17 -23.24 6.55 1.84
CA PRO A 17 -24.11 5.98 2.87
C PRO A 17 -24.34 4.47 2.71
N ASP A 18 -24.45 3.99 1.47
CA ASP A 18 -24.65 2.57 1.16
C ASP A 18 -23.41 1.73 1.49
N GLU A 19 -22.21 2.21 1.14
CA GLU A 19 -20.95 1.55 1.52
C GLU A 19 -20.78 1.52 3.04
N ARG A 20 -21.08 2.62 3.74
CA ARG A 20 -21.06 2.66 5.22
C ARG A 20 -21.99 1.62 5.81
N ALA A 21 -23.24 1.56 5.35
CA ALA A 21 -24.21 0.59 5.82
C ALA A 21 -23.80 -0.86 5.47
N PHE A 22 -23.20 -1.07 4.30
CA PHE A 22 -22.66 -2.37 3.90
C PHE A 22 -21.51 -2.82 4.81
N PHE A 23 -20.51 -1.97 5.05
CA PHE A 23 -19.37 -2.30 5.91
C PHE A 23 -19.79 -2.52 7.35
N TRP A 24 -20.73 -1.72 7.86
CA TRP A 24 -21.30 -1.93 9.19
C TRP A 24 -21.93 -3.33 9.34
N ARG A 25 -22.65 -3.81 8.31
CA ARG A 25 -23.22 -5.18 8.31
C ARG A 25 -22.17 -6.27 8.09
N ALA A 26 -21.23 -6.04 7.18
CA ALA A 26 -20.24 -7.04 6.75
C ALA A 26 -19.12 -7.28 7.78
N GLN A 27 -18.79 -6.27 8.59
CA GLN A 27 -17.77 -6.32 9.65
C GLN A 27 -16.43 -6.92 9.18
N PRO A 28 -15.80 -6.41 8.10
CA PRO A 28 -14.58 -6.98 7.54
C PRO A 28 -13.38 -6.85 8.49
N TRP A 29 -12.51 -7.86 8.56
CA TRP A 29 -11.29 -7.76 9.38
C TRP A 29 -10.48 -6.50 9.10
N GLY A 30 -10.38 -6.05 7.84
CA GLY A 30 -9.68 -4.83 7.46
C GLY A 30 -10.07 -4.32 6.08
N PHE A 31 -9.37 -3.28 5.62
CA PHE A 31 -9.59 -2.65 4.33
C PHE A 31 -8.34 -2.62 3.47
N ILE A 32 -8.49 -2.56 2.15
CA ILE A 32 -7.37 -2.34 1.22
C ILE A 32 -7.69 -1.18 0.25
N LEU A 33 -6.75 -0.24 0.14
CA LEU A 33 -6.88 0.93 -0.71
C LEU A 33 -6.14 0.75 -2.05
N PHE A 34 -6.71 1.34 -3.09
CA PHE A 34 -6.18 1.35 -4.45
C PHE A 34 -5.95 2.78 -4.95
N ALA A 35 -5.36 2.93 -6.12
CA ALA A 35 -5.09 4.24 -6.72
C ALA A 35 -6.35 5.12 -6.87
N ARG A 36 -7.52 4.50 -7.11
CA ARG A 36 -8.81 5.20 -7.20
C ARG A 36 -9.30 5.82 -5.88
N ASN A 37 -8.67 5.46 -4.75
CA ASN A 37 -9.04 5.93 -3.42
C ASN A 37 -8.11 7.06 -2.91
N VAL A 38 -7.13 7.47 -3.71
CA VAL A 38 -6.07 8.40 -3.32
C VAL A 38 -6.11 9.65 -4.18
N GLN A 39 -6.42 10.80 -3.58
CA GLN A 39 -6.34 12.11 -4.21
C GLN A 39 -5.24 12.98 -3.60
N ASP A 40 -5.34 13.24 -2.29
CA ASP A 40 -4.39 14.06 -1.53
C ASP A 40 -4.38 13.62 -0.05
N ALA A 41 -3.48 14.18 0.76
CA ALA A 41 -3.30 13.78 2.15
C ALA A 41 -4.52 14.05 3.03
N THR A 42 -5.21 15.18 2.82
CA THR A 42 -6.41 15.56 3.60
C THR A 42 -7.54 14.59 3.31
N GLN A 43 -7.82 14.34 2.03
CA GLN A 43 -8.86 13.40 1.59
C GLN A 43 -8.56 11.97 2.08
N LEU A 44 -7.33 11.51 1.93
CA LEU A 44 -6.96 10.14 2.29
C LEU A 44 -7.05 9.92 3.81
N THR A 45 -6.67 10.93 4.60
CA THR A 45 -6.82 10.90 6.07
C THR A 45 -8.31 10.83 6.48
N ALA A 46 -9.17 11.60 5.80
CA ALA A 46 -10.61 11.53 6.05
C ALA A 46 -11.19 10.15 5.67
N LEU A 47 -10.78 9.59 4.53
CA LEU A 47 -11.24 8.27 4.08
C LEU A 47 -10.85 7.15 5.05
N THR A 48 -9.61 7.15 5.57
CA THR A 48 -9.17 6.12 6.52
C THR A 48 -9.87 6.23 7.88
N ALA A 49 -10.19 7.44 8.33
CA ALA A 49 -11.05 7.66 9.49
C ALA A 49 -12.48 7.13 9.24
N ASP A 50 -13.06 7.50 8.10
CA ASP A 50 -14.41 7.08 7.69
C ASP A 50 -14.59 5.56 7.63
N LEU A 51 -13.57 4.83 7.17
CA LEU A 51 -13.56 3.37 7.12
C LEU A 51 -13.62 2.74 8.51
N ARG A 52 -12.84 3.25 9.46
CA ARG A 52 -12.84 2.79 10.86
C ARG A 52 -14.17 3.13 11.54
N ASP A 53 -14.67 4.34 11.32
CA ASP A 53 -15.96 4.79 11.84
C ASP A 53 -17.12 3.94 11.32
N ALA A 54 -17.08 3.54 10.04
CA ALA A 54 -18.12 2.70 9.44
C ALA A 54 -18.26 1.32 10.10
N VAL A 55 -17.19 0.79 10.67
CA VAL A 55 -17.18 -0.53 11.32
C VAL A 55 -17.14 -0.46 12.85
N GLY A 56 -16.81 0.69 13.43
CA GLY A 56 -16.80 0.93 14.88
C GLY A 56 -15.60 0.32 15.61
N TYR A 57 -14.50 0.04 14.91
CA TYR A 57 -13.24 -0.41 15.51
C TYR A 57 -12.06 0.07 14.67
N ASP A 58 -10.86 0.01 15.28
CA ASP A 58 -9.59 0.31 14.63
C ASP A 58 -9.21 -0.82 13.65
N ALA A 59 -9.87 -0.85 12.50
CA ALA A 59 -9.65 -1.83 11.45
C ALA A 59 -8.31 -1.55 10.75
N PRO A 60 -7.44 -2.57 10.54
CA PRO A 60 -6.22 -2.41 9.75
C PRO A 60 -6.56 -1.98 8.32
N ILE A 61 -5.83 -0.98 7.83
CA ILE A 61 -5.93 -0.49 6.46
C ILE A 61 -4.63 -0.80 5.71
N LEU A 62 -4.77 -1.50 4.60
CA LEU A 62 -3.72 -2.02 3.75
C LEU A 62 -3.56 -1.21 2.46
N ILE A 63 -2.36 -1.22 1.88
CA ILE A 63 -2.07 -0.68 0.55
C ILE A 63 -0.90 -1.40 -0.11
N ASP A 64 -0.82 -1.39 -1.45
CA ASP A 64 0.39 -1.78 -2.18
C ASP A 64 1.25 -0.55 -2.51
N GLN A 65 2.26 -0.29 -1.70
CA GLN A 65 3.17 0.85 -1.87
C GLN A 65 4.61 0.34 -1.98
N GLU A 66 4.96 -0.17 -3.16
CA GLU A 66 6.32 -0.60 -3.48
C GLU A 66 7.06 0.57 -4.13
N GLY A 67 6.69 0.90 -5.36
CA GLY A 67 7.20 1.95 -6.25
C GLY A 67 7.09 1.54 -7.72
N GLY A 68 7.37 2.47 -8.63
CA GLY A 68 7.14 2.24 -10.06
C GLY A 68 5.67 1.95 -10.36
N ARG A 69 5.39 0.79 -10.97
CA ARG A 69 4.01 0.41 -11.34
C ARG A 69 3.11 0.11 -10.14
N VAL A 70 3.68 -0.38 -9.04
CA VAL A 70 2.93 -0.72 -7.82
C VAL A 70 3.18 0.37 -6.78
N GLN A 71 2.55 1.51 -7.02
CA GLN A 71 2.61 2.67 -6.14
C GLN A 71 1.26 3.38 -6.23
N ARG A 72 0.52 3.47 -5.13
CA ARG A 72 -0.80 4.12 -5.10
C ARG A 72 -0.70 5.59 -4.70
N MET A 73 0.12 5.91 -3.70
CA MET A 73 0.43 7.29 -3.29
C MET A 73 1.62 7.80 -4.10
N ARG A 74 1.40 8.75 -5.01
CA ARG A 74 2.40 9.20 -6.01
C ARG A 74 2.70 10.69 -5.91
N GLY A 75 3.76 11.12 -6.60
CA GLY A 75 4.08 12.54 -6.73
C GLY A 75 3.02 13.33 -7.51
N PRO A 76 2.88 14.63 -7.25
CA PRO A 76 3.77 15.46 -6.41
C PRO A 76 3.43 15.49 -4.91
N VAL A 77 2.30 14.91 -4.48
CA VAL A 77 1.89 14.94 -3.05
C VAL A 77 2.82 14.05 -2.20
N TRP A 78 3.21 12.90 -2.73
CA TRP A 78 4.15 11.97 -2.09
C TRP A 78 5.40 11.76 -2.93
N ARG A 79 6.39 11.06 -2.40
CA ARG A 79 7.59 10.73 -3.18
C ARG A 79 7.24 9.82 -4.36
N GLN A 80 7.80 10.11 -5.54
CA GLN A 80 7.76 9.19 -6.66
C GLN A 80 8.92 8.18 -6.52
N TRP A 81 8.59 6.90 -6.36
CA TRP A 81 9.60 5.85 -6.18
C TRP A 81 9.92 5.18 -7.51
N HIS A 82 11.20 4.87 -7.71
CA HIS A 82 11.63 4.01 -8.80
C HIS A 82 11.12 2.58 -8.58
N PRO A 83 11.00 1.77 -9.64
CA PRO A 83 10.86 0.33 -9.48
C PRO A 83 11.96 -0.24 -8.55
N PRO A 84 11.64 -1.20 -7.66
CA PRO A 84 12.61 -1.82 -6.75
C PRO A 84 13.92 -2.27 -7.41
N LEU A 85 13.84 -2.98 -8.52
CA LEU A 85 15.02 -3.50 -9.20
C LEU A 85 15.91 -2.38 -9.74
N ASP A 86 15.30 -1.34 -10.31
CA ASP A 86 16.02 -0.15 -10.80
C ASP A 86 16.71 0.60 -9.65
N GLN A 87 16.06 0.71 -8.49
CA GLN A 87 16.66 1.35 -7.32
C GLN A 87 17.82 0.53 -6.75
N MET A 88 17.70 -0.81 -6.73
CA MET A 88 18.79 -1.71 -6.36
C MET A 88 20.00 -1.55 -7.30
N ALA A 89 19.76 -1.54 -8.61
CA ALA A 89 20.81 -1.35 -9.61
C ALA A 89 21.55 -0.01 -9.43
N ARG A 90 20.82 1.08 -9.13
CA ARG A 90 21.41 2.40 -8.88
C ARG A 90 22.21 2.48 -7.59
N ALA A 91 21.79 1.77 -6.54
CA ALA A 91 22.49 1.75 -5.27
C ALA A 91 23.75 0.86 -5.29
N GLY A 92 23.83 -0.07 -6.26
CA GLY A 92 24.89 -1.07 -6.35
C GLY A 92 24.79 -2.13 -5.26
N VAL A 93 25.62 -3.18 -5.38
CA VAL A 93 25.57 -4.36 -4.48
C VAL A 93 25.73 -3.96 -3.01
N ALA A 94 26.71 -3.11 -2.69
CA ALA A 94 26.99 -2.69 -1.32
C ALA A 94 25.91 -1.75 -0.74
N GLY A 95 25.17 -1.02 -1.59
CA GLY A 95 24.21 0.00 -1.16
C GLY A 95 22.74 -0.45 -1.19
N GLY A 96 22.42 -1.52 -1.92
CA GLY A 96 21.04 -1.93 -2.21
C GLY A 96 20.19 -2.17 -0.96
N ALA A 97 20.68 -2.98 -0.02
CA ALA A 97 19.98 -3.29 1.23
C ALA A 97 19.69 -2.02 2.05
N ARG A 98 20.68 -1.13 2.18
CA ARG A 98 20.51 0.15 2.88
C ARG A 98 19.50 1.05 2.18
N ALA A 99 19.52 1.09 0.83
CA ALA A 99 18.58 1.87 0.05
C ALA A 99 17.14 1.38 0.21
N MET A 100 16.89 0.07 0.22
CA MET A 100 15.56 -0.50 0.47
C MET A 100 15.09 -0.27 1.90
N ALA A 101 15.97 -0.42 2.89
CA ALA A 101 15.63 -0.15 4.28
C ALA A 101 15.19 1.32 4.49
N LEU A 102 15.92 2.27 3.90
CA LEU A 102 15.57 3.69 3.96
C LEU A 102 14.27 3.99 3.20
N ARG A 103 14.08 3.41 2.02
CA ARG A 103 12.85 3.52 1.23
C ARG A 103 11.64 3.10 2.05
N TYR A 104 11.63 1.88 2.59
CA TYR A 104 10.46 1.37 3.31
C TYR A 104 10.24 2.09 4.64
N ARG A 105 11.29 2.63 5.27
CA ARG A 105 11.13 3.52 6.43
C ARG A 105 10.40 4.82 6.05
N LEU A 106 10.76 5.43 4.93
CA LEU A 106 10.09 6.64 4.43
C LEU A 106 8.66 6.36 3.97
N ILE A 107 8.43 5.22 3.30
CA ILE A 107 7.09 4.78 2.92
C ILE A 107 6.23 4.57 4.17
N ALA A 108 6.72 3.86 5.19
CA ALA A 108 5.97 3.62 6.41
C ALA A 108 5.57 4.94 7.12
N ASP A 109 6.46 5.93 7.14
CA ASP A 109 6.17 7.26 7.67
C ASP A 109 5.05 7.97 6.88
N GLU A 110 5.15 7.98 5.54
CA GLU A 110 4.11 8.54 4.65
C GLU A 110 2.75 7.84 4.82
N LEU A 111 2.74 6.51 4.97
CA LEU A 111 1.52 5.71 5.16
C LEU A 111 0.86 5.99 6.52
N ARG A 112 1.66 6.03 7.59
CA ARG A 112 1.12 6.29 8.93
C ARG A 112 0.55 7.69 9.07
N ALA A 113 1.13 8.67 8.37
CA ALA A 113 0.62 10.05 8.35
C ALA A 113 -0.82 10.18 7.82
N VAL A 114 -1.30 9.22 7.02
CA VAL A 114 -2.65 9.20 6.45
C VAL A 114 -3.52 8.05 6.97
N GLY A 115 -3.11 7.43 8.07
CA GLY A 115 -3.90 6.40 8.76
C GLY A 115 -3.85 5.00 8.14
N ILE A 116 -2.86 4.69 7.29
CA ILE A 116 -2.65 3.36 6.72
C ILE A 116 -1.67 2.58 7.61
N ASP A 117 -1.99 1.31 7.89
CA ASP A 117 -1.29 0.48 8.88
C ASP A 117 -0.32 -0.51 8.26
N VAL A 118 -0.67 -1.03 7.08
CA VAL A 118 0.03 -2.16 6.46
C VAL A 118 0.36 -1.84 5.02
N ASN A 119 1.63 -2.02 4.67
CA ASN A 119 2.06 -2.07 3.30
C ASN A 119 2.20 -3.54 2.88
N CYS A 120 1.62 -3.92 1.75
CA CYS A 120 1.76 -5.25 1.15
C CYS A 120 3.12 -5.39 0.44
N ALA A 121 4.20 -5.07 1.15
CA ALA A 121 5.59 -5.09 0.72
C ALA A 121 6.49 -5.34 1.94
N PRO A 122 7.73 -5.84 1.79
CA PRO A 122 8.47 -6.09 0.55
C PRO A 122 8.03 -7.35 -0.21
N ILE A 123 8.43 -7.48 -1.47
CA ILE A 123 8.27 -8.73 -2.23
C ILE A 123 9.49 -9.63 -2.01
N ALA A 124 9.27 -10.84 -1.51
CA ALA A 124 10.35 -11.80 -1.25
C ALA A 124 10.68 -12.73 -2.43
N ASP A 125 10.01 -12.58 -3.58
CA ASP A 125 10.34 -13.36 -4.77
C ASP A 125 11.74 -13.00 -5.32
N VAL A 126 12.45 -14.01 -5.82
CA VAL A 126 13.78 -13.86 -6.43
C VAL A 126 13.66 -13.88 -7.94
N ALA A 127 14.28 -12.91 -8.61
CA ALA A 127 14.21 -12.80 -10.06
C ALA A 127 14.98 -13.93 -10.74
N ARG A 128 14.35 -14.57 -11.72
CA ARG A 128 14.88 -15.64 -12.56
C ARG A 128 14.81 -15.25 -14.04
N ALA A 129 15.45 -16.04 -14.91
CA ALA A 129 15.46 -15.78 -16.35
C ALA A 129 14.05 -15.84 -16.97
N ASP A 130 13.18 -16.67 -16.41
CA ASP A 130 11.79 -16.89 -16.81
C ASP A 130 10.78 -16.03 -16.03
N THR A 131 11.22 -15.18 -15.09
CA THR A 131 10.32 -14.29 -14.36
C THR A 131 9.66 -13.29 -15.31
N HIS A 132 8.33 -13.33 -15.35
CA HIS A 132 7.54 -12.45 -16.20
C HIS A 132 7.90 -10.96 -15.96
N PRO A 133 8.03 -10.13 -17.02
CA PRO A 133 8.47 -8.73 -16.89
C PRO A 133 7.65 -7.90 -15.89
N PHE A 134 6.36 -8.20 -15.76
CA PHE A 134 5.48 -7.57 -14.76
C PHE A 134 5.97 -7.76 -13.31
N LEU A 135 6.39 -8.97 -12.94
CA LEU A 135 6.89 -9.28 -11.60
C LEU A 135 8.35 -8.84 -11.47
N ARG A 136 9.17 -9.08 -12.50
CA ARG A 136 10.62 -8.87 -12.46
C ARG A 136 11.02 -7.49 -11.95
N ASN A 137 10.36 -6.42 -12.41
CA ASN A 137 10.71 -5.06 -12.00
C ASN A 137 10.22 -4.67 -10.59
N ARG A 138 9.58 -5.59 -9.87
CA ARG A 138 9.17 -5.42 -8.47
C ARG A 138 10.13 -6.11 -7.48
N LEU A 139 11.07 -6.90 -7.97
CA LEU A 139 11.99 -7.73 -7.17
C LEU A 139 13.30 -6.97 -6.86
N TYR A 140 14.13 -7.55 -5.99
CA TYR A 140 15.36 -6.91 -5.53
C TYR A 140 16.64 -7.45 -6.17
N GLY A 141 16.62 -8.67 -6.72
CA GLY A 141 17.80 -9.30 -7.28
C GLY A 141 17.55 -10.73 -7.73
N THR A 142 18.62 -11.40 -8.13
CA THR A 142 18.61 -12.79 -8.63
C THR A 142 19.22 -13.78 -7.63
N ASP A 143 19.81 -13.29 -6.53
CA ASP A 143 20.43 -14.08 -5.47
C ASP A 143 19.50 -14.09 -4.24
N PRO A 144 19.10 -15.27 -3.71
CA PRO A 144 18.18 -15.41 -2.56
C PRO A 144 18.69 -14.87 -1.22
#